data_AF-A0A376ETD2-F1
#
_entry.id   AF-A0A376ETD2-F1
#
_cell.length_a   1.000
_cell.length_b   1.000
_cell.length_c   1.000
_cell.angle_alpha   90.00
_cell.angle_beta   90.00
_cell.angle_gamma   90.00
#
_symmetry.space_group_name_H-M   'P 1'
#
loop_
_entity.id
_entity.type
_entity.pdbx_description
1 polymer ?
#
loop_
_entity_poly.entity_id
_entity_poly.type
_entity_poly.pdbx_seq_one_letter_code
_entity_poly.pdbx_strand_id
1 'polypeptide(L)'
;MMWFVQNNDVHELRQAPILGIGWTLQFEFLFYFLLAGLLAIGIKKANSLEFYSVCALVVFGAGNALVHGESKVLVTLSSQMFIEFILGMYLYRMYSAGCVLPKWLAWVGIASFFPLFAFANSGVFAYNDYSRLLTWGIPAFVIVWSALSLEGVIPHNRSFLLLGDSSYSLYLSHGISAPVFLFIWTQFGLDKTVSIVPYVIVYYIYCQVIALACYKFIEKPVNGWIKKKAYGKAK
;
A
#
# COMPACT_ATOMS: atom_id res chain seq x y z
N MET A 1 -12.57 21.23 -5.30
CA MET A 1 -12.98 20.77 -6.65
C MET A 1 -12.10 21.42 -7.73
N MET A 2 -10.77 21.46 -7.51
CA MET A 2 -9.76 22.05 -8.41
C MET A 2 -8.67 21.05 -8.80
N TRP A 3 -8.82 19.78 -8.44
CA TRP A 3 -7.83 18.73 -8.72
C TRP A 3 -8.11 17.96 -10.02
N PHE A 4 -9.34 18.06 -10.57
CA PHE A 4 -9.74 17.34 -11.78
C PHE A 4 -9.44 18.07 -13.10
N VAL A 5 -9.06 19.34 -13.08
CA VAL A 5 -9.00 20.18 -14.31
C VAL A 5 -7.57 20.45 -14.81
N GLN A 6 -6.52 20.03 -14.08
CA GLN A 6 -5.16 20.50 -14.37
C GLN A 6 -4.18 19.43 -14.91
N ASN A 7 -4.66 18.28 -15.40
CA ASN A 7 -3.80 17.20 -15.90
C ASN A 7 -4.13 16.76 -17.33
N ASN A 8 -4.40 17.71 -18.23
CA ASN A 8 -4.57 17.45 -19.67
C ASN A 8 -3.35 17.86 -20.50
N ASP A 9 -2.13 17.67 -19.99
CA ASP A 9 -0.92 17.78 -20.81
C ASP A 9 -0.41 16.40 -21.27
N VAL A 10 -0.35 16.31 -22.58
CA VAL A 10 -0.25 15.15 -23.46
C VAL A 10 1.17 14.55 -23.44
N HIS A 11 1.39 13.53 -22.61
CA HIS A 11 2.58 12.65 -22.68
C HIS A 11 2.24 11.18 -22.32
N GLU A 12 1.23 10.62 -23.00
CA GLU A 12 0.84 9.21 -23.29
C GLU A 12 1.18 8.01 -22.37
N LEU A 13 1.70 8.17 -21.14
CA LEU A 13 1.59 7.18 -20.04
C LEU A 13 1.46 7.88 -18.67
N ARG A 14 1.10 9.17 -18.64
CA ARG A 14 0.48 9.83 -17.48
C ARG A 14 -1.04 9.67 -17.50
N GLN A 15 -1.57 8.60 -18.09
CA GLN A 15 -2.99 8.30 -17.91
C GLN A 15 -3.16 7.95 -16.44
N ALA A 16 -3.78 8.85 -15.67
CA ALA A 16 -4.15 8.57 -14.31
C ALA A 16 -4.95 7.25 -14.33
N PRO A 17 -4.63 6.29 -13.46
CA PRO A 17 -5.34 5.03 -13.45
C PRO A 17 -6.83 5.30 -13.29
N ILE A 18 -7.66 4.50 -13.97
CA ILE A 18 -9.14 4.63 -13.94
C ILE A 18 -9.63 4.77 -12.49
N LEU A 19 -8.98 4.04 -11.58
CA LEU A 19 -9.08 4.27 -10.14
C LEU A 19 -7.92 5.16 -9.70
N GLY A 20 -8.21 6.35 -9.19
CA GLY A 20 -7.19 7.32 -8.78
C GLY A 20 -6.19 6.78 -7.75
N ILE A 21 -6.58 5.78 -6.97
CA ILE A 21 -5.74 5.06 -5.99
C ILE A 21 -4.74 4.09 -6.66
N GLY A 22 -4.97 3.71 -7.92
CA GLY A 22 -4.15 2.78 -8.68
C GLY A 22 -2.71 3.24 -8.92
N TRP A 23 -2.39 4.49 -8.59
CA TRP A 23 -1.04 5.04 -8.73
C TRP A 23 -0.01 4.31 -7.88
N THR A 24 -0.40 3.72 -6.73
CA THR A 24 0.46 2.87 -5.88
C THR A 24 0.30 1.38 -6.22
N LEU A 25 -0.92 0.96 -6.56
CA LEU A 25 -1.27 -0.42 -6.94
C LEU A 25 -0.42 -0.96 -8.11
N GLN A 26 -0.11 -0.13 -9.09
CA GLN A 26 0.76 -0.52 -10.21
C GLN A 26 2.17 -0.96 -9.77
N PHE A 27 2.72 -0.34 -8.73
CA PHE A 27 4.02 -0.70 -8.17
C PHE A 27 3.97 -2.07 -7.49
N GLU A 28 2.88 -2.32 -6.76
CA GLU A 28 2.63 -3.59 -6.09
C GLU A 28 2.53 -4.77 -7.08
N PHE A 29 1.75 -4.62 -8.15
CA PHE A 29 1.67 -5.65 -9.20
C PHE A 29 3.01 -5.91 -9.87
N LEU A 30 3.76 -4.84 -10.17
CA LEU A 30 5.08 -4.96 -10.78
C LEU A 30 6.07 -5.68 -9.86
N PHE A 31 6.05 -5.36 -8.56
CA PHE A 31 6.87 -6.01 -7.54
C PHE A 31 6.57 -7.51 -7.47
N TYR A 32 5.30 -7.91 -7.35
CA TYR A 32 4.94 -9.33 -7.29
C TYR A 32 5.23 -10.06 -8.59
N PHE A 33 5.03 -9.42 -9.74
CA PHE A 33 5.36 -10.01 -11.03
C PHE A 33 6.85 -10.34 -11.15
N LEU A 34 7.72 -9.40 -10.76
CA LEU A 34 9.16 -9.62 -10.70
C LEU A 34 9.51 -10.77 -9.76
N LEU A 35 8.97 -10.74 -8.54
CA LEU A 35 9.23 -11.78 -7.54
C LEU A 35 8.78 -13.16 -8.04
N ALA A 36 7.59 -13.25 -8.65
CA ALA A 36 7.07 -14.47 -9.23
C ALA A 36 7.95 -15.00 -10.38
N GLY A 37 8.43 -14.11 -11.25
CA GLY A 37 9.38 -14.47 -12.32
C GLY A 37 10.69 -15.03 -11.78
N LEU A 38 11.26 -14.39 -10.75
CA LEU A 38 12.48 -14.87 -10.08
C LEU A 38 12.30 -16.26 -9.47
N LEU A 39 11.14 -16.51 -8.84
CA LEU A 39 10.81 -17.82 -8.28
C LEU A 39 10.64 -18.88 -9.38
N ALA A 40 10.03 -18.54 -10.51
CA ALA A 40 9.82 -19.45 -11.64
C ALA A 40 11.13 -19.95 -12.26
N ILE A 41 12.20 -19.13 -12.25
CA ILE A 41 13.54 -19.47 -12.77
C ILE A 41 14.30 -20.42 -11.83
N GLY A 42 13.72 -20.79 -10.68
CA GLY A 42 14.25 -21.85 -9.81
C GLY A 42 15.21 -21.36 -8.72
N ILE A 43 15.17 -20.06 -8.39
CA ILE A 43 15.89 -19.50 -7.25
C ILE A 43 15.14 -19.92 -5.96
N LYS A 44 15.51 -21.10 -5.45
CA LYS A 44 14.76 -21.80 -4.38
C LYS A 44 15.23 -21.52 -2.96
N LYS A 45 16.45 -21.00 -2.76
CA LYS A 45 16.96 -20.65 -1.42
C LYS A 45 17.09 -19.14 -1.31
N ALA A 46 16.18 -18.52 -0.54
CA ALA A 46 16.17 -17.10 -0.17
C ALA A 46 17.36 -16.67 0.72
N ASN A 47 18.42 -17.48 0.81
CA ASN A 47 19.58 -17.18 1.63
C ASN A 47 20.80 -16.86 0.79
N SER A 48 20.78 -15.61 0.32
CA SER A 48 21.86 -14.63 0.25
C SER A 48 21.15 -13.22 0.17
N LEU A 49 21.70 -12.08 0.61
CA LEU A 49 20.97 -10.87 1.14
C LEU A 49 19.83 -10.18 0.31
N GLU A 50 18.52 -10.34 0.67
CA GLU A 50 17.32 -9.86 -0.10
C GLU A 50 17.54 -9.91 -1.63
N PHE A 51 18.08 -11.04 -2.08
CA PHE A 51 19.25 -11.11 -2.97
C PHE A 51 19.13 -10.55 -4.38
N TYR A 52 19.95 -9.59 -4.82
CA TYR A 52 20.84 -8.63 -4.14
C TYR A 52 20.07 -7.28 -4.02
N SER A 53 19.24 -7.10 -2.99
CA SER A 53 18.15 -6.07 -2.86
C SER A 53 17.45 -5.77 -4.19
N VAL A 54 16.76 -6.80 -4.67
CA VAL A 54 16.22 -6.96 -6.03
C VAL A 54 17.28 -6.55 -7.08
N CYS A 55 18.37 -7.32 -7.10
CA CYS A 55 19.64 -7.14 -7.82
C CYS A 55 20.02 -5.71 -8.24
N ALA A 56 19.92 -4.81 -7.25
CA ALA A 56 20.20 -3.37 -7.22
C ALA A 56 19.16 -2.50 -7.97
N LEU A 57 17.87 -2.59 -7.59
CA LEU A 57 16.74 -2.02 -8.38
C LEU A 57 16.92 -2.38 -9.87
N VAL A 58 17.37 -3.64 -10.03
CA VAL A 58 17.92 -4.38 -11.17
C VAL A 58 18.93 -3.64 -12.05
N VAL A 59 19.89 -2.94 -11.42
CA VAL A 59 21.12 -2.22 -11.92
C VAL A 59 20.88 -0.77 -12.41
N PHE A 60 19.71 -0.24 -12.07
CA PHE A 60 18.82 0.19 -13.14
C PHE A 60 17.66 0.99 -12.54
N GLY A 61 16.67 1.47 -13.26
CA GLY A 61 16.55 1.66 -14.69
C GLY A 61 17.91 1.96 -15.29
N ALA A 62 18.55 1.06 -16.06
CA ALA A 62 20.01 1.08 -16.24
C ALA A 62 20.31 2.38 -16.89
N GLY A 63 20.92 3.21 -16.06
CA GLY A 63 21.31 4.57 -16.30
C GLY A 63 20.20 5.60 -16.45
N ASN A 64 19.00 5.51 -15.85
CA ASN A 64 17.95 6.51 -16.11
C ASN A 64 17.74 6.65 -17.63
N ALA A 65 17.60 5.46 -18.22
CA ALA A 65 17.62 5.20 -19.65
C ALA A 65 18.85 5.82 -20.35
N LEU A 66 20.02 5.66 -19.72
CA LEU A 66 21.33 6.23 -20.03
C LEU A 66 21.21 7.49 -20.90
N VAL A 67 21.04 8.72 -20.40
CA VAL A 67 21.28 9.94 -21.25
C VAL A 67 20.24 10.21 -22.37
N HIS A 68 19.35 9.26 -22.72
CA HIS A 68 18.74 9.11 -24.06
C HIS A 68 17.20 9.20 -24.17
N GLY A 69 16.46 9.22 -23.06
CA GLY A 69 15.05 9.62 -23.02
C GLY A 69 13.97 8.66 -23.57
N GLU A 70 13.03 8.12 -22.80
CA GLU A 70 13.05 7.49 -21.48
C GLU A 70 12.08 6.29 -21.58
N SER A 71 12.34 5.17 -20.89
CA SER A 71 11.40 4.05 -20.77
C SER A 71 10.70 4.06 -19.41
N LYS A 72 9.37 4.13 -19.42
CA LYS A 72 8.59 4.47 -18.22
C LYS A 72 8.54 3.36 -17.18
N VAL A 73 8.58 2.10 -17.61
CA VAL A 73 8.65 0.94 -16.70
C VAL A 73 9.96 0.99 -15.88
N LEU A 74 11.05 1.44 -16.48
CA LEU A 74 12.35 1.47 -15.81
C LEU A 74 12.46 2.60 -14.79
N VAL A 75 11.85 3.75 -15.10
CA VAL A 75 11.71 4.86 -14.15
C VAL A 75 10.88 4.43 -12.93
N THR A 76 9.77 3.72 -13.15
CA THR A 76 8.93 3.17 -12.08
C THR A 76 9.71 2.21 -11.18
N LEU A 77 10.53 1.32 -11.76
CA LEU A 77 11.38 0.38 -11.01
C LEU A 77 12.47 1.07 -10.19
N SER A 78 12.89 2.27 -10.56
CA SER A 78 13.92 3.05 -9.85
C SER A 78 13.34 3.96 -8.76
N SER A 79 12.01 3.98 -8.60
CA SER A 79 11.33 4.90 -7.70
C SER A 79 11.58 4.57 -6.22
N GLN A 80 11.43 5.58 -5.37
CA GLN A 80 11.52 5.39 -3.92
C GLN A 80 10.48 4.44 -3.36
N MET A 81 9.33 4.34 -4.02
CA MET A 81 8.27 3.41 -3.60
C MET A 81 8.74 1.96 -3.72
N PHE A 82 9.53 1.62 -4.74
CA PHE A 82 10.14 0.30 -4.85
C PHE A 82 11.12 0.00 -3.70
N ILE A 83 11.84 1.02 -3.23
CA ILE A 83 12.74 0.89 -2.07
C ILE A 83 11.94 0.54 -0.81
N GLU A 84 10.73 1.08 -0.64
CA GLU A 84 9.84 0.76 0.50
C GLU A 84 9.44 -0.73 0.50
N PHE A 85 9.17 -1.33 -0.67
CA PHE A 85 8.91 -2.77 -0.77
C PHE A 85 10.14 -3.60 -0.39
N ILE A 86 11.33 -3.18 -0.82
CA ILE A 86 12.60 -3.82 -0.45
C ILE A 86 12.79 -3.75 1.08
N LEU A 87 12.55 -2.61 1.72
CA LEU A 87 12.59 -2.48 3.18
C LEU A 87 11.65 -3.46 3.88
N GLY A 88 10.46 -3.72 3.31
CA GLY A 88 9.55 -4.75 3.80
C GLY A 88 10.14 -6.17 3.76
N MET A 89 10.93 -6.50 2.72
CA MET A 89 11.64 -7.78 2.65
C MET A 89 12.71 -7.91 3.74
N TYR A 90 13.50 -6.84 3.94
CA TYR A 90 14.48 -6.76 5.03
C TYR A 90 13.83 -6.93 6.39
N LEU A 91 12.68 -6.30 6.59
CA LEU A 91 11.93 -6.42 7.83
C LEU A 91 11.49 -7.88 8.08
N TYR A 92 10.96 -8.55 7.06
CA TYR A 92 10.59 -9.96 7.16
C TYR A 92 11.78 -10.84 7.57
N ARG A 93 12.96 -10.61 6.99
CA ARG A 93 14.18 -11.36 7.35
C ARG A 93 14.62 -11.09 8.77
N MET A 94 14.65 -9.82 9.18
CA MET A 94 14.98 -9.43 10.56
C MET A 94 14.03 -10.12 11.55
N TYR A 95 12.73 -10.02 11.31
CA TYR A 95 11.72 -10.67 12.14
C TYR A 95 11.89 -12.19 12.19
N SER A 96 12.10 -12.83 11.03
CA SER A 96 12.29 -14.29 10.93
C SER A 96 13.58 -14.77 11.61
N ALA A 97 14.60 -13.91 11.71
CA ALA A 97 15.83 -14.17 12.46
C ALA A 97 15.66 -13.94 13.98
N GLY A 98 14.47 -13.56 14.44
CA GLY A 98 14.18 -13.27 15.85
C GLY A 98 14.54 -11.85 16.29
N CYS A 99 14.88 -10.94 15.36
CA CYS A 99 15.16 -9.54 15.68
C CYS A 99 13.84 -8.78 15.91
N VAL A 100 13.37 -8.80 17.15
CA VAL A 100 12.19 -8.05 17.60
C VAL A 100 12.59 -6.93 18.56
N LEU A 101 11.81 -5.85 18.56
CA LEU A 101 11.99 -4.74 19.49
C LEU A 101 11.50 -5.14 20.89
N PRO A 102 12.11 -4.61 21.96
CA PRO A 102 11.54 -4.74 23.29
C PRO A 102 10.17 -4.04 23.33
N LYS A 103 9.21 -4.63 24.05
CA LYS A 103 7.79 -4.21 24.02
C LYS A 103 7.56 -2.72 24.25
N TRP A 104 8.30 -2.11 25.18
CA TRP A 104 8.18 -0.69 25.47
C TRP A 104 8.59 0.17 24.26
N LEU A 105 9.67 -0.22 23.57
CA LEU A 105 10.16 0.49 22.38
C LEU A 105 9.23 0.28 21.19
N ALA A 106 8.61 -0.89 21.08
CA ALA A 106 7.57 -1.14 20.09
C ALA A 106 6.34 -0.26 20.32
N TRP A 107 5.87 -0.09 21.56
CA TRP A 107 4.79 0.86 21.86
C TRP A 107 5.16 2.30 21.55
N VAL A 108 6.40 2.72 21.86
CA VAL A 108 6.93 4.03 21.45
C VAL A 108 6.94 4.16 19.93
N GLY A 109 7.34 3.11 19.21
CA GLY A 109 7.33 3.09 17.74
C GLY A 109 5.93 3.23 17.16
N ILE A 110 4.92 2.56 17.72
CA ILE A 110 3.51 2.77 17.33
C ILE A 110 3.05 4.20 17.65
N ALA A 111 3.34 4.70 18.85
CA ALA A 111 2.96 6.05 19.26
C ALA A 111 3.63 7.15 18.41
N SER A 112 4.81 6.85 17.85
CA SER A 112 5.54 7.76 16.97
C SER A 112 4.82 8.06 15.65
N PHE A 113 3.79 7.28 15.27
CA PHE A 113 3.01 7.52 14.05
C PHE A 113 2.45 8.94 13.96
N PHE A 114 1.77 9.42 15.01
CA PHE A 114 1.14 10.74 15.00
C PHE A 114 2.14 11.90 14.82
N PRO A 115 3.24 12.00 15.60
CA PRO A 115 4.22 13.05 15.40
C PRO A 115 4.95 12.92 14.06
N LEU A 116 5.28 11.70 13.61
CA LEU A 116 5.90 11.51 12.28
C LEU A 116 4.96 11.91 11.15
N PHE A 117 3.67 11.60 11.27
CA PHE A 117 2.65 12.03 10.31
C PHE A 117 2.47 13.55 10.30
N ALA A 118 2.42 14.19 11.47
CA ALA A 118 2.33 15.64 11.56
C ALA A 118 3.59 16.32 10.97
N PHE A 119 4.77 15.78 11.28
CA PHE A 119 6.04 16.26 10.73
C PHE A 119 6.09 16.10 9.20
N ALA A 120 5.65 14.95 8.68
CA ALA A 120 5.56 14.70 7.24
C ALA A 120 4.66 15.72 6.50
N ASN A 121 3.61 16.20 7.15
CA ASN A 121 2.66 17.16 6.59
C ASN A 121 2.98 18.63 6.93
N SER A 122 4.05 18.89 7.67
CA SER A 122 4.43 20.25 8.09
C SER A 122 5.00 21.13 6.97
N GLY A 123 5.27 20.55 5.79
CA GLY A 123 5.89 21.25 4.65
C GLY A 123 7.39 21.53 4.82
N VAL A 124 8.01 21.05 5.91
CA VAL A 124 9.45 21.21 6.20
C VAL A 124 10.32 20.53 5.15
N PHE A 125 9.88 19.39 4.60
CA PHE A 125 10.48 18.82 3.41
C PHE A 125 9.73 19.32 2.18
N ALA A 126 10.46 19.95 1.24
CA ALA A 126 9.96 20.08 -0.12
C ALA A 126 9.56 18.69 -0.63
N TYR A 127 8.43 18.62 -1.33
CA TYR A 127 7.89 17.40 -1.93
C TYR A 127 8.75 16.98 -3.14
N ASN A 128 10.02 16.68 -2.87
CA ASN A 128 10.95 16.11 -3.82
C ASN A 128 10.96 14.60 -3.61
N ASP A 129 11.11 13.83 -4.70
CA ASP A 129 11.10 12.38 -4.60
C ASP A 129 12.08 11.88 -3.54
N TYR A 130 13.26 12.51 -3.39
CA TYR A 130 14.27 12.16 -2.38
C TYR A 130 13.80 12.18 -0.92
N SER A 131 12.82 13.02 -0.57
CA SER A 131 12.33 13.14 0.81
C SER A 131 11.26 12.10 1.17
N ARG A 132 10.67 11.39 0.19
CA ARG A 132 9.55 10.47 0.42
C ARG A 132 9.95 9.26 1.27
N LEU A 133 11.09 8.65 1.01
CA LEU A 133 11.60 7.50 1.75
C LEU A 133 11.82 7.85 3.22
N LEU A 134 12.38 9.04 3.50
CA LEU A 134 12.59 9.52 4.87
C LEU A 134 11.27 9.89 5.55
N THR A 135 10.34 10.48 4.79
CA THR A 135 9.09 11.03 5.31
C THR A 135 8.01 9.96 5.53
N TRP A 136 7.99 8.91 4.71
CA TRP A 136 6.95 7.88 4.69
C TRP A 136 7.52 6.47 4.83
N GLY A 137 8.59 6.15 4.10
CA GLY A 137 9.18 4.81 4.10
C GLY A 137 9.76 4.38 5.45
N ILE A 138 10.64 5.19 6.05
CA ILE A 138 11.23 4.89 7.37
C ILE A 138 10.15 4.83 8.46
N PRO A 139 9.22 5.81 8.58
CA PRO A 139 8.12 5.71 9.53
C PRO A 139 7.29 4.45 9.35
N ALA A 140 6.94 4.08 8.11
CA ALA A 140 6.20 2.85 7.84
C ALA A 140 6.98 1.61 8.29
N PHE A 141 8.29 1.53 8.00
CA PHE A 141 9.15 0.44 8.46
C PHE A 141 9.14 0.31 9.99
N VAL A 142 9.32 1.43 10.71
CA VAL A 142 9.34 1.45 12.18
C VAL A 142 7.99 0.99 12.75
N ILE A 143 6.88 1.45 12.19
CA ILE A 143 5.54 1.09 12.64
C ILE A 143 5.27 -0.39 12.41
N VAL A 144 5.60 -0.93 11.24
CA VAL A 144 5.39 -2.35 10.94
C VAL A 144 6.30 -3.22 11.82
N TRP A 145 7.57 -2.85 12.01
CA TRP A 145 8.47 -3.60 12.91
C TRP A 145 7.98 -3.60 14.35
N SER A 146 7.45 -2.46 14.80
CA SER A 146 6.84 -2.32 16.13
C SER A 146 5.59 -3.19 16.26
N ALA A 147 4.71 -3.20 15.25
CA ALA A 147 3.51 -4.02 15.25
C ALA A 147 3.85 -5.52 15.30
N LEU A 148 4.82 -5.97 14.49
CA LEU A 148 5.32 -7.35 14.51
C LEU A 148 5.93 -7.71 15.87
N SER A 149 6.67 -6.79 16.49
CA SER A 149 7.28 -7.02 17.81
C SER A 149 6.25 -7.09 18.95
N LEU A 150 5.01 -6.65 18.71
CA LEU A 150 3.88 -6.73 19.63
C LEU A 150 2.93 -7.91 19.31
N GLU A 151 3.27 -8.72 18.30
CA GLU A 151 2.51 -9.92 17.98
C GLU A 151 2.45 -10.85 19.21
N GLY A 152 1.27 -11.38 19.51
CA GLY A 152 1.02 -12.19 20.71
C GLY A 152 0.83 -11.41 22.02
N VAL A 153 1.11 -10.10 22.06
CA VAL A 153 0.78 -9.22 23.21
C VAL A 153 -0.65 -8.70 23.10
N ILE A 154 -1.09 -8.36 21.90
CA ILE A 154 -2.43 -7.83 21.63
C ILE A 154 -3.41 -8.99 21.49
N PRO A 155 -4.57 -8.96 22.19
CA PRO A 155 -5.54 -10.05 22.12
C PRO A 155 -6.13 -10.19 20.71
N HIS A 156 -6.34 -11.43 20.29
CA HIS A 156 -6.99 -11.74 19.02
C HIS A 156 -8.46 -11.30 19.05
N ASN A 157 -8.79 -10.26 18.28
CA ASN A 157 -10.16 -9.79 18.13
C ASN A 157 -10.66 -10.08 16.70
N ARG A 158 -11.68 -10.93 16.60
CA ARG A 158 -12.27 -11.36 15.33
C ARG A 158 -12.78 -10.19 14.48
N SER A 159 -13.30 -9.13 15.11
CA SER A 159 -13.81 -7.96 14.40
C SER A 159 -12.68 -7.15 13.77
N PHE A 160 -11.58 -6.92 14.50
CA PHE A 160 -10.42 -6.20 13.95
C PHE A 160 -9.72 -7.01 12.86
N LEU A 161 -9.65 -8.34 13.01
CA LEU A 161 -9.15 -9.22 11.95
C LEU A 161 -10.02 -9.15 10.70
N LEU A 162 -11.35 -9.21 10.85
CA LEU A 162 -12.26 -9.11 9.71
C LEU A 162 -12.12 -7.78 8.96
N LEU A 163 -11.97 -6.67 9.71
CA LEU A 163 -11.71 -5.35 9.11
C LEU A 163 -10.37 -5.33 8.37
N GLY A 164 -9.33 -5.91 8.98
CA GLY A 164 -8.00 -6.07 8.37
C GLY A 164 -8.05 -6.91 7.09
N ASP A 165 -8.74 -8.05 7.12
CA ASP A 165 -8.92 -8.93 5.96
C ASP A 165 -9.64 -8.22 4.80
N SER A 166 -10.60 -7.34 5.12
CA SER A 166 -11.34 -6.55 4.13
C SER A 166 -10.63 -5.26 3.69
N SER A 167 -9.46 -4.95 4.23
CA SER A 167 -8.77 -3.67 3.99
C SER A 167 -8.41 -3.43 2.53
N TYR A 168 -8.07 -4.49 1.79
CA TYR A 168 -7.81 -4.40 0.35
C TYR A 168 -9.09 -4.05 -0.43
N SER A 169 -10.20 -4.72 -0.11
CA SER A 169 -11.52 -4.38 -0.67
C SER A 169 -11.94 -2.94 -0.34
N LEU A 170 -11.65 -2.44 0.87
CA LEU A 170 -11.87 -1.04 1.24
C LEU A 170 -11.03 -0.10 0.36
N TYR A 171 -9.74 -0.41 0.24
CA TYR A 171 -8.80 0.38 -0.55
C TYR A 171 -9.24 0.53 -2.01
N LEU A 172 -9.80 -0.51 -2.65
CA LEU A 172 -10.32 -0.42 -4.02
C LEU A 172 -11.69 0.26 -4.13
N SER A 173 -12.58 0.02 -3.17
CA SER A 173 -13.99 0.43 -3.30
C SER A 173 -14.27 1.85 -2.80
N HIS A 174 -13.53 2.36 -1.80
CA HIS A 174 -13.87 3.63 -1.15
C HIS A 174 -13.92 4.79 -2.16
N GLY A 175 -12.92 4.91 -3.05
CA GLY A 175 -12.88 5.97 -4.06
C GLY A 175 -14.02 5.91 -5.08
N ILE A 176 -14.48 4.71 -5.43
CA ILE A 176 -15.63 4.50 -6.34
C ILE A 176 -16.94 4.82 -5.62
N SER A 177 -17.03 4.47 -4.34
CA SER A 177 -18.22 4.68 -3.53
C SER A 177 -18.39 6.12 -3.05
N ALA A 178 -17.32 6.91 -3.02
CA ALA A 178 -17.30 8.27 -2.49
C ALA A 178 -18.27 9.23 -3.24
N PRO A 179 -18.29 9.29 -4.58
CA PRO A 179 -19.23 10.12 -5.31
C PRO A 179 -20.69 9.69 -5.09
N VAL A 180 -20.94 8.38 -4.99
CA VAL A 180 -22.28 7.84 -4.71
C VAL A 180 -22.74 8.28 -3.32
N PHE A 181 -21.87 8.17 -2.32
CA PHE A 181 -22.17 8.63 -0.97
C PHE A 181 -22.45 10.13 -0.93
N LEU A 182 -21.59 10.94 -1.57
CA LEU A 182 -21.75 12.39 -1.61
C LEU A 182 -23.04 12.80 -2.31
N PHE A 183 -23.40 12.13 -3.41
CA PHE A 183 -24.67 12.35 -4.09
C PHE A 183 -25.85 12.08 -3.14
N ILE A 184 -25.89 10.92 -2.48
CA ILE A 184 -26.94 10.60 -1.52
C ILE A 184 -26.98 11.64 -0.39
N TRP A 185 -25.82 12.00 0.18
CA TRP A 185 -25.72 12.95 1.28
C TRP A 185 -26.29 14.34 0.94
N THR A 186 -25.98 14.84 -0.26
CA THR A 186 -26.44 16.14 -0.77
C THR A 186 -27.89 16.13 -1.22
N GLN A 187 -28.41 15.02 -1.74
CA GLN A 187 -29.84 14.88 -2.09
C GLN A 187 -30.74 15.06 -0.87
N PHE A 188 -30.29 14.61 0.31
CA PHE A 188 -31.01 14.81 1.57
C PHE A 188 -30.73 16.18 2.23
N GLY A 189 -29.93 17.05 1.61
CA GLY A 189 -29.57 18.37 2.14
C GLY A 189 -28.75 18.31 3.44
N LEU A 190 -28.08 17.18 3.71
CA LEU A 190 -27.31 16.97 4.93
C LEU A 190 -26.00 17.76 4.92
N ASP A 191 -25.51 18.17 3.75
CA ASP A 191 -24.33 19.02 3.58
C ASP A 191 -24.47 20.40 4.22
N LYS A 192 -25.71 20.89 4.36
CA LYS A 192 -26.00 22.22 4.95
C LYS A 192 -26.34 22.15 6.44
N THR A 193 -26.80 21.00 6.92
CA THR A 193 -27.41 20.85 8.24
C THR A 193 -26.54 20.07 9.21
N VAL A 194 -25.67 19.20 8.69
CA VAL A 194 -24.83 18.30 9.48
C VAL A 194 -23.38 18.78 9.45
N SER A 195 -22.74 18.82 10.62
CA SER A 195 -21.34 19.17 10.73
C SER A 195 -20.42 18.10 10.14
N ILE A 196 -19.14 18.43 9.97
CA ILE A 196 -18.15 17.52 9.35
C ILE A 196 -17.94 16.23 10.15
N VAL A 197 -18.07 16.25 11.47
CA VAL A 197 -17.76 15.08 12.32
C VAL A 197 -18.74 13.92 12.08
N PRO A 198 -20.07 14.11 12.15
CA PRO A 198 -21.01 13.05 11.78
C PRO A 198 -20.88 12.60 10.32
N TYR A 199 -20.58 13.52 9.39
CA TYR A 199 -20.32 13.17 8.00
C TYR A 199 -19.19 12.14 7.88
N VAL A 200 -18.03 12.41 8.51
CA VAL A 200 -16.86 11.51 8.45
C VAL A 200 -17.17 10.16 9.08
N ILE A 201 -17.87 10.13 10.21
CA ILE A 201 -18.24 8.87 10.89
C ILE A 201 -19.17 8.03 10.00
N VAL A 202 -20.22 8.63 9.45
CA VAL A 202 -21.19 7.91 8.60
C VAL A 202 -20.52 7.45 7.31
N TYR A 203 -19.69 8.30 6.70
CA TYR A 203 -18.93 7.93 5.50
C TYR A 203 -17.97 6.77 5.76
N TYR A 204 -17.25 6.78 6.89
CA TYR A 204 -16.36 5.69 7.28
C TYR A 204 -17.14 4.36 7.42
N ILE A 205 -18.28 4.39 8.12
CA ILE A 205 -19.13 3.20 8.29
C ILE A 205 -19.61 2.70 6.92
N TYR A 206 -20.08 3.60 6.06
CA TYR A 206 -20.52 3.27 4.70
C TYR A 206 -19.42 2.58 3.89
N CYS A 207 -18.20 3.13 3.88
CA CYS A 207 -17.05 2.52 3.22
C CYS A 207 -16.74 1.12 3.78
N GLN A 208 -16.81 0.92 5.10
CA GLN A 208 -16.57 -0.39 5.70
C GLN A 208 -17.63 -1.41 5.31
N VAL A 209 -18.89 -1.02 5.24
CA VAL A 209 -19.98 -1.90 4.81
C VAL A 209 -19.76 -2.36 3.37
N ILE A 210 -19.43 -1.44 2.46
CA ILE A 210 -19.13 -1.77 1.07
C ILE A 210 -17.89 -2.67 0.97
N ALA A 211 -16.82 -2.32 1.69
CA ALA A 211 -15.61 -3.13 1.73
C ALA A 211 -15.88 -4.57 2.16
N LEU A 212 -16.66 -4.76 3.23
CA LEU A 212 -17.03 -6.09 3.73
C LEU A 212 -17.91 -6.86 2.73
N ALA A 213 -18.79 -6.18 2.02
CA ALA A 213 -19.59 -6.79 0.96
C ALA A 213 -18.69 -7.26 -0.20
N CYS A 214 -17.81 -6.39 -0.71
CA CYS A 214 -16.84 -6.74 -1.75
C CYS A 214 -15.93 -7.89 -1.30
N TYR A 215 -15.42 -7.84 -0.07
CA TYR A 215 -14.57 -8.89 0.48
C TYR A 215 -15.27 -10.25 0.50
N LYS A 216 -16.51 -10.32 0.98
CA LYS A 216 -17.26 -11.57 1.13
C LYS A 216 -17.78 -12.13 -0.20
N PHE A 217 -18.23 -11.27 -1.11
CA PHE A 217 -18.91 -11.70 -2.33
C PHE A 217 -18.03 -11.73 -3.58
N ILE A 218 -16.91 -11.00 -3.57
CA ILE A 218 -16.00 -10.92 -4.72
C ILE A 218 -14.64 -11.50 -4.36
N GLU A 219 -13.96 -10.89 -3.38
CA GLU A 219 -12.56 -11.24 -3.08
C GLU A 219 -12.41 -12.69 -2.60
N LYS A 220 -13.18 -13.08 -1.58
CA LYS A 220 -13.10 -14.42 -0.97
C LYS A 220 -13.50 -15.54 -1.95
N PRO A 221 -14.59 -15.42 -2.74
CA PRO A 221 -14.94 -16.42 -3.76
C PRO A 221 -13.89 -16.52 -4.88
N VAL A 222 -13.37 -15.39 -5.38
CA VAL A 222 -12.33 -15.38 -6.42
C VAL A 222 -11.05 -16.04 -5.92
N ASN A 223 -10.58 -15.68 -4.72
CA ASN A 223 -9.41 -16.29 -4.10
C ASN A 223 -9.59 -17.80 -3.89
N GLY A 224 -10.78 -18.23 -3.45
CA GLY A 224 -11.13 -19.64 -3.32
C GLY A 224 -11.09 -20.39 -4.66
N TRP A 225 -11.65 -19.79 -5.71
CA TRP A 225 -11.64 -20.37 -7.05
C TRP A 225 -10.23 -20.50 -7.63
N ILE A 226 -9.39 -19.46 -7.50
CA ILE A 226 -7.99 -19.47 -7.95
C ILE A 226 -7.21 -20.56 -7.22
N LYS A 227 -7.29 -20.62 -5.89
CA LYS A 227 -6.59 -21.64 -5.08
C LYS A 227 -7.00 -23.05 -5.49
N LYS A 228 -8.30 -23.31 -5.69
CA LYS A 228 -8.80 -24.61 -6.14
C LYS A 228 -8.23 -24.99 -7.51
N LYS A 229 -8.10 -24.04 -8.45
CA LYS A 229 -7.59 -24.31 -9.80
C LYS A 229 -6.06 -24.49 -9.83
N ALA A 230 -5.33 -23.68 -9.06
CA ALA A 230 -3.86 -23.72 -9.01
C ALA A 230 -3.35 -24.97 -8.26
N TYR A 231 -3.95 -25.32 -7.12
CA TYR A 231 -3.52 -26.44 -6.29
C TYR A 231 -4.31 -27.73 -6.53
N GLY A 232 -5.49 -27.67 -7.15
CA GLY A 232 -6.32 -28.84 -7.46
C GLY A 232 -5.86 -29.68 -8.64
N LYS A 233 -4.83 -29.24 -9.39
CA LYS A 233 -4.15 -30.06 -10.42
C LYS A 233 -2.87 -30.74 -9.91
N ALA A 234 -2.48 -30.54 -8.65
CA ALA A 234 -1.28 -31.13 -8.05
C ALA A 234 -1.56 -32.47 -7.34
N LYS A 235 -2.49 -33.26 -7.88
CA LYS A 235 -2.79 -34.62 -7.39
C LYS A 235 -2.93 -35.57 -8.57
#